data_AF-A0A2S5TB15-F1
#
_entry.id   AF-A0A2S5TB15-F1
#
_cell.length_a   1.000
_cell.length_b   1.000
_cell.length_c   1.000
_cell.angle_alpha   90.00
_cell.angle_beta   90.00
_cell.angle_gamma   90.00
#
_symmetry.space_group_name_H-M   'P 1'
#
loop_
_entity.id
_entity.type
_entity.pdbx_description
1 polymer ?
#
loop_
_entity_poly.entity_id
_entity_poly.type
_entity_poly.pdbx_seq_one_letter_code
_entity_poly.pdbx_strand_id
1 'polypeptide(L)'
;MSKSSLPGDPKSAVPPSLLQADHLKRLGLAAAEELRKTVRSNLTDLFAAFVQRLPADFTEMAFAASDLQAQHAFGELAMLVAEKGAGWLESYVQRVDAAITGGEVARREVPGQPQNSEASAASANAELRAESLHRRTVGELDARVDRLRLMLYIPIYTRALAPASLVRTLQETATEIGWPAGQRQVLFQRFDEAVVPQLGSMYDSLIASIKVISTAATRATQEGPAPVTAPAVAPPPPPPVSVPSVTPPVMRREPAPPPQVDQSTVSMLQNFAGKAVDGTYNDGSLAADLLSLTGPHVLPGVADDQRWVPLQRMSLAGRFINEAIADALVPEELRAQHESVRFPVVKSALADSTLFTAATHPINSLVNDLMLKSASARLTGNAEARRAVERLQQVLVQFDLSPEFVREAMLTQAPIDEAQIQRFFEWKKEEAEARRQAIINEVRRLVMRQVEMATFGRNVPEPAMKFLTSAWGPLLMKRLANHGADHEQWKEGLRLMEELIDEVDQPFPDQDTEPWDRLMKTLAEGLASVGMAAERVAASIAGLQAARPAH
;
A
#
# COMPACT_ATOMS: atom_id res chain seq x y z
N MET A 1 7.00 -42.32 35.09
CA MET A 1 6.15 -42.89 34.02
C MET A 1 5.98 -41.85 32.94
N SER A 2 6.55 -42.13 31.78
CA SER A 2 6.56 -41.32 30.58
C SER A 2 5.19 -41.31 29.90
N LYS A 3 4.78 -40.16 29.34
CA LYS A 3 3.92 -40.02 28.14
C LYS A 3 4.35 -38.72 27.45
N SER A 4 5.32 -38.79 26.54
CA SER A 4 5.18 -39.07 25.10
C SER A 4 4.45 -37.95 24.35
N SER A 5 5.26 -37.16 23.64
CA SER A 5 4.91 -36.26 22.53
C SER A 5 4.16 -36.98 21.40
N LEU A 6 3.41 -36.22 20.59
CA LEU A 6 3.22 -36.33 19.11
C LEU A 6 2.40 -35.09 18.63
N PRO A 7 2.42 -34.73 17.32
CA PRO A 7 2.70 -33.37 16.85
C PRO A 7 1.64 -32.79 15.88
N GLY A 8 1.69 -31.48 15.66
CA GLY A 8 1.17 -30.85 14.44
C GLY A 8 0.18 -29.71 14.65
N ASP A 9 0.71 -28.50 14.86
CA ASP A 9 -0.03 -27.23 14.65
C ASP A 9 0.84 -26.29 13.80
N PRO A 10 0.37 -25.81 12.62
CA PRO A 10 1.11 -24.82 11.84
C PRO A 10 0.89 -23.39 12.39
N LYS A 11 1.93 -22.92 13.11
CA LYS A 11 2.28 -21.55 13.56
C LYS A 11 1.81 -20.39 12.64
N SER A 12 1.13 -19.36 13.15
CA SER A 12 1.64 -18.10 13.76
C SER A 12 2.63 -17.29 12.90
N ALA A 13 2.22 -16.14 12.36
CA ALA A 13 3.09 -15.16 11.70
C ALA A 13 3.16 -13.85 12.52
N VAL A 14 4.38 -13.31 12.68
CA VAL A 14 4.83 -12.16 13.51
C VAL A 14 5.38 -11.07 12.55
N PRO A 15 5.37 -9.76 12.86
CA PRO A 15 5.76 -8.75 11.89
C PRO A 15 7.26 -8.68 11.74
N PRO A 16 7.74 -8.18 10.59
CA PRO A 16 9.13 -7.84 10.42
C PRO A 16 9.61 -6.74 11.39
N SER A 17 10.59 -7.03 12.25
CA SER A 17 11.42 -6.01 12.92
C SER A 17 12.21 -5.15 11.90
N LEU A 18 12.83 -4.02 12.29
CA LEU A 18 13.71 -3.21 11.39
C LEU A 18 14.83 -4.06 10.75
N LEU A 19 15.37 -5.02 11.49
CA LEU A 19 16.34 -6.01 10.98
C LEU A 19 15.72 -6.96 9.96
N GLN A 20 14.43 -7.25 10.09
CA GLN A 20 13.67 -8.12 9.22
C GLN A 20 13.20 -7.38 7.96
N ALA A 21 12.96 -6.06 8.03
CA ALA A 21 12.78 -5.21 6.85
C ALA A 21 14.09 -5.08 6.04
N ASP A 22 15.24 -4.90 6.69
CA ASP A 22 16.55 -4.94 6.03
C ASP A 22 16.89 -6.34 5.49
N HIS A 23 16.51 -7.40 6.20
CA HIS A 23 16.63 -8.77 5.72
C HIS A 23 15.75 -9.03 4.51
N LEU A 24 14.48 -8.60 4.52
CA LEU A 24 13.55 -8.69 3.39
C LEU A 24 14.04 -7.86 2.21
N LYS A 25 14.65 -6.70 2.45
CA LYS A 25 15.27 -5.87 1.41
C LYS A 25 16.51 -6.54 0.81
N ARG A 26 17.36 -7.20 1.61
CA ARG A 26 18.50 -7.99 1.12
C ARG A 26 18.05 -9.23 0.35
N LEU A 27 17.02 -9.92 0.84
CA LEU A 27 16.39 -11.03 0.14
C LEU A 27 15.75 -10.58 -1.17
N GLY A 28 15.10 -9.41 -1.19
CA GLY A 28 14.54 -8.81 -2.39
C GLY A 28 15.61 -8.44 -3.41
N LEU A 29 16.73 -7.86 -2.98
CA LEU A 29 17.87 -7.58 -3.85
C LEU A 29 18.52 -8.86 -4.40
N ALA A 30 18.68 -9.90 -3.58
CA ALA A 30 19.21 -11.19 -4.02
C ALA A 30 18.24 -11.89 -4.98
N ALA A 31 16.94 -11.87 -4.70
CA ALA A 31 15.89 -12.39 -5.57
C ALA A 31 15.84 -11.63 -6.91
N ALA A 32 16.00 -10.31 -6.88
CA ALA A 32 16.06 -9.50 -8.09
C ALA A 32 17.28 -9.85 -8.94
N GLU A 33 18.43 -10.06 -8.30
CA GLU A 33 19.67 -10.46 -8.98
C GLU A 33 19.58 -11.87 -9.57
N GLU A 34 18.99 -12.83 -8.87
CA GLU A 34 18.74 -14.18 -9.42
C GLU A 34 17.74 -14.16 -10.58
N LEU A 35 16.70 -13.31 -10.50
CA LEU A 35 15.78 -13.13 -11.63
C LEU A 35 16.50 -12.51 -12.83
N ARG A 36 17.37 -11.50 -12.61
CA ARG A 36 18.19 -10.89 -13.67
C ARG A 36 19.16 -11.88 -14.29
N LYS A 37 19.84 -12.72 -13.50
CA LYS A 37 20.70 -13.79 -14.03
C LYS A 37 19.90 -14.77 -14.88
N THR A 38 18.71 -15.15 -14.43
CA THR A 38 17.83 -16.05 -15.18
C THR A 38 17.39 -15.42 -16.50
N VAL A 39 16.96 -14.16 -16.49
CA VAL A 39 16.61 -13.41 -17.70
C VAL A 39 17.82 -13.31 -18.64
N ARG A 40 18.99 -12.91 -18.11
CA ARG A 40 20.22 -12.76 -18.88
C ARG A 40 20.63 -14.08 -19.54
N SER A 41 20.61 -15.19 -18.79
CA SER A 41 20.95 -16.51 -19.33
C SER A 41 20.01 -16.89 -20.47
N ASN A 42 18.70 -16.86 -20.23
CA ASN A 42 17.72 -17.25 -21.25
C ASN A 42 17.76 -16.35 -22.50
N LEU A 43 17.90 -15.03 -22.32
CA LEU A 43 18.05 -14.11 -23.45
C LEU A 43 19.37 -14.33 -24.20
N THR A 44 20.45 -14.62 -23.48
CA THR A 44 21.75 -14.92 -24.11
C THR A 44 21.66 -16.19 -24.93
N ASP A 45 21.05 -17.26 -24.41
CA ASP A 45 20.91 -18.53 -25.11
C ASP A 45 20.03 -18.38 -26.37
N LEU A 46 18.87 -17.71 -26.23
CA LEU A 46 17.96 -17.46 -27.35
C LEU A 46 18.60 -16.59 -28.43
N PHE A 47 19.22 -15.47 -28.04
CA PHE A 47 19.76 -14.53 -29.01
C PHE A 47 21.10 -14.99 -29.58
N ALA A 48 21.90 -15.75 -28.83
CA ALA A 48 23.11 -16.39 -29.37
C ALA A 48 22.76 -17.41 -30.45
N ALA A 49 21.74 -18.25 -30.24
CA ALA A 49 21.27 -19.19 -31.25
C ALA A 49 20.78 -18.48 -32.52
N PHE A 50 20.09 -17.34 -32.36
CA PHE A 50 19.67 -16.49 -33.46
C PHE A 50 20.87 -15.90 -34.22
N VAL A 51 21.78 -15.21 -33.52
CA VAL A 51 22.95 -14.54 -34.11
C VAL A 51 23.91 -15.54 -34.79
N GLN A 52 24.10 -16.73 -34.22
CA GLN A 52 24.96 -17.77 -34.82
C GLN A 52 24.38 -18.33 -36.12
N ARG A 53 23.05 -18.34 -36.26
CA ARG A 53 22.37 -18.88 -37.44
C ARG A 53 22.29 -17.88 -38.60
N LEU A 54 22.21 -16.59 -38.29
CA LEU A 54 22.08 -15.52 -39.28
C LEU A 54 23.13 -15.53 -40.41
N PRO A 55 24.45 -15.72 -40.16
CA PRO A 55 25.44 -15.75 -41.24
C PRO A 55 25.19 -16.87 -42.25
N ALA A 56 24.80 -18.06 -41.78
CA ALA A 56 24.47 -19.19 -42.65
C ALA A 56 23.19 -18.91 -43.46
N ASP A 57 22.14 -18.41 -42.80
CA ASP A 57 20.87 -18.07 -43.45
C ASP A 57 21.07 -16.98 -44.54
N PHE A 58 21.90 -15.95 -44.27
CA PHE A 58 22.21 -14.93 -45.27
C PHE A 58 23.11 -15.43 -46.40
N THR A 59 24.02 -16.37 -46.11
CA THR A 59 24.84 -17.02 -47.14
C THR A 59 23.96 -17.85 -48.08
N GLU A 60 23.00 -18.60 -47.55
CA GLU A 60 22.01 -19.33 -48.36
C GLU A 60 21.12 -18.38 -49.18
N MET A 61 20.66 -17.28 -48.59
CA MET A 61 19.90 -16.25 -49.32
C MET A 61 20.73 -15.56 -50.40
N ALA A 62 22.03 -15.36 -50.18
CA ALA A 62 22.96 -14.85 -51.19
C ALA A 62 23.12 -15.85 -52.35
N PHE A 63 23.25 -17.15 -52.09
CA PHE A 63 23.32 -18.17 -53.16
C PHE A 63 22.01 -18.33 -53.93
N ALA A 64 20.87 -18.13 -53.26
CA ALA A 64 19.55 -18.25 -53.88
C ALA A 64 19.09 -16.99 -54.64
N ALA A 65 19.73 -15.84 -54.42
CA ALA A 65 19.36 -14.59 -55.06
C ALA A 65 19.71 -14.58 -56.55
N SER A 66 18.79 -14.11 -57.39
CA SER A 66 18.92 -14.07 -58.86
C SER A 66 19.66 -12.82 -59.37
N ASP A 67 19.76 -11.77 -58.56
CA ASP A 67 20.42 -10.50 -58.90
C ASP A 67 21.72 -10.33 -58.10
N LEU A 68 22.80 -9.97 -58.80
CA LEU A 68 24.13 -9.73 -58.24
C LEU A 68 24.09 -8.70 -57.09
N GLN A 69 23.22 -7.70 -57.17
CA GLN A 69 23.08 -6.69 -56.11
C GLN A 69 22.53 -7.30 -54.81
N ALA A 70 21.57 -8.22 -54.90
CA ALA A 70 21.02 -8.92 -53.75
C ALA A 70 22.01 -9.96 -53.18
N GLN A 71 22.77 -10.64 -54.06
CA GLN A 71 23.84 -11.56 -53.65
C GLN A 71 24.90 -10.82 -52.81
N HIS A 72 25.38 -9.67 -53.30
CA HIS A 72 26.32 -8.82 -52.57
C HIS A 72 25.73 -8.30 -51.26
N ALA A 73 24.48 -7.82 -51.27
CA ALA A 73 23.81 -7.26 -50.10
C ALA A 73 23.66 -8.28 -48.95
N PHE A 74 23.32 -9.54 -49.26
CA PHE A 74 23.23 -10.61 -48.25
C PHE A 74 24.61 -11.12 -47.82
N GLY A 75 25.58 -11.16 -48.74
CA GLY A 75 26.98 -11.49 -48.41
C GLY A 75 27.61 -10.50 -47.42
N GLU A 76 27.36 -9.20 -47.62
CA GLU A 76 27.80 -8.15 -46.68
C GLU A 76 27.12 -8.29 -45.30
N LEU A 77 25.84 -8.64 -45.24
CA LEU A 77 25.17 -8.93 -43.98
C LEU A 77 25.77 -10.15 -43.26
N ALA A 78 26.08 -11.22 -44.00
CA ALA A 78 26.69 -12.41 -43.42
C ALA A 78 28.04 -12.08 -42.79
N MET A 79 28.87 -11.28 -43.47
CA MET A 79 30.16 -10.80 -42.93
C MET A 79 29.96 -9.86 -41.73
N LEU A 80 29.01 -8.93 -41.81
CA LEU A 80 28.71 -7.99 -40.72
C LEU A 80 28.35 -8.72 -39.43
N VAL A 81 27.48 -9.73 -39.52
CA VAL A 81 27.07 -10.53 -38.35
C VAL A 81 28.20 -11.47 -37.91
N ALA A 82 28.99 -12.02 -38.81
CA ALA A 82 30.16 -12.83 -38.44
C ALA A 82 31.22 -12.03 -37.68
N GLU A 83 31.45 -10.78 -38.05
CA GLU A 83 32.45 -9.90 -37.42
C GLU A 83 31.95 -9.27 -36.12
N LYS A 84 30.70 -8.77 -36.11
CA LYS A 84 30.16 -7.97 -34.99
C LYS A 84 29.12 -8.70 -34.14
N GLY A 85 28.74 -9.92 -34.49
CA GLY A 85 27.63 -10.65 -33.85
C GLY A 85 27.82 -10.88 -32.35
N ALA A 86 29.05 -11.19 -31.90
CA ALA A 86 29.33 -11.38 -30.48
C ALA A 86 29.14 -10.10 -29.66
N GLY A 87 29.64 -8.96 -30.15
CA GLY A 87 29.43 -7.66 -29.51
C GLY A 87 27.99 -7.16 -29.63
N TRP A 88 27.28 -7.54 -30.69
CA TRP A 88 25.86 -7.23 -30.85
C TRP A 88 24.99 -7.96 -29.81
N LEU A 89 25.25 -9.25 -29.59
CA LEU A 89 24.60 -10.06 -28.57
C LEU A 89 24.79 -9.44 -27.17
N GLU A 90 26.02 -9.07 -26.83
CA GLU A 90 26.33 -8.45 -25.53
C GLU A 90 25.57 -7.12 -25.35
N SER A 91 25.59 -6.25 -26.36
CA SER A 91 24.87 -4.97 -26.35
C SER A 91 23.35 -5.15 -26.22
N TYR A 92 22.77 -6.13 -26.94
CA TYR A 92 21.35 -6.46 -26.87
C TYR A 92 20.94 -6.90 -25.47
N VAL A 93 21.63 -7.89 -24.91
CA VAL A 93 21.33 -8.43 -23.58
C VAL A 93 21.54 -7.37 -22.49
N GLN A 94 22.59 -6.55 -22.59
CA GLN A 94 22.87 -5.47 -21.63
C GLN A 94 21.75 -4.41 -21.62
N ARG A 95 21.19 -4.05 -22.78
CA ARG A 95 20.09 -3.07 -22.87
C ARG A 95 18.79 -3.58 -22.29
N VAL A 96 18.43 -4.83 -22.59
CA VAL A 96 17.24 -5.45 -22.01
C VAL A 96 17.40 -5.54 -20.49
N ASP A 97 18.56 -5.95 -19.98
CA ASP A 97 18.85 -6.02 -18.55
C ASP A 97 18.78 -4.65 -17.86
N ALA A 98 19.29 -3.58 -18.48
CA ALA A 98 19.21 -2.22 -17.94
C ALA A 98 17.76 -1.68 -17.89
N ALA A 99 16.94 -2.04 -18.88
CA ALA A 99 15.53 -1.66 -18.95
C ALA A 99 14.69 -2.33 -17.84
N ILE A 100 15.05 -3.55 -17.43
CA ILE A 100 14.36 -4.29 -16.36
C ILE A 100 14.47 -3.58 -15.01
N THR A 101 15.57 -2.87 -14.74
CA THR A 101 15.76 -2.15 -13.45
C THR A 101 15.37 -0.68 -13.50
N GLY A 102 14.83 -0.20 -14.63
CA GLY A 102 14.37 1.20 -14.78
C GLY A 102 15.50 2.22 -14.95
N GLY A 103 16.63 1.82 -15.52
CA GLY A 103 17.74 2.72 -15.84
C GLY A 103 17.31 3.89 -16.75
N GLU A 104 18.06 5.00 -16.73
CA GLU A 104 17.74 6.30 -17.38
C GLU A 104 17.27 6.20 -18.84
N VAL A 105 17.62 5.13 -19.55
CA VAL A 105 17.25 4.85 -20.94
C VAL A 105 15.73 4.65 -21.11
N ALA A 106 15.03 4.07 -20.12
CA ALA A 106 13.59 3.83 -20.17
C ALA A 106 12.74 5.12 -20.08
N ARG A 107 13.30 6.24 -19.63
CA ARG A 107 12.61 7.54 -19.54
C ARG A 107 12.76 8.39 -20.80
N ARG A 108 13.59 8.00 -21.76
CA ARG A 108 13.64 8.65 -23.07
C ARG A 108 12.57 8.05 -23.99
N GLU A 109 11.32 8.43 -23.76
CA GLU A 109 10.44 8.68 -24.90
C GLU A 109 11.08 9.84 -25.67
N VAL A 110 11.86 9.53 -26.71
CA VAL A 110 12.36 10.55 -27.63
C VAL A 110 11.21 10.91 -28.56
N PRO A 111 10.72 12.16 -28.56
CA PRO A 111 9.76 12.62 -29.55
C PRO A 111 10.51 12.99 -30.84
N GLY A 112 10.10 12.40 -31.96
CA GLY A 112 10.57 12.70 -33.33
C GLY A 112 11.76 11.84 -33.78
N GLN A 113 11.85 11.36 -35.01
CA GLN A 113 11.14 11.66 -36.26
C GLN A 113 11.56 10.60 -37.35
N PRO A 114 11.10 10.64 -38.62
CA PRO A 114 10.60 9.48 -39.37
C PRO A 114 11.49 9.04 -40.55
N GLN A 115 10.94 8.14 -41.41
CA GLN A 115 11.30 7.77 -42.80
C GLN A 115 11.82 6.33 -43.03
N ASN A 116 10.92 5.36 -42.92
CA ASN A 116 10.73 4.32 -43.95
C ASN A 116 9.36 3.65 -43.70
N SER A 117 8.40 3.87 -44.59
CA SER A 117 6.99 3.45 -44.40
C SER A 117 6.86 1.92 -44.25
N GLU A 118 7.69 1.15 -44.96
CA GLU A 118 7.67 -0.32 -44.91
C GLU A 118 8.38 -0.89 -43.68
N ALA A 119 9.54 -0.34 -43.28
CA ALA A 119 10.27 -0.83 -42.11
C ALA A 119 9.52 -0.54 -40.80
N SER A 120 8.82 0.60 -40.71
CA SER A 120 7.97 0.94 -39.57
C SER A 120 6.68 0.11 -39.52
N ALA A 121 6.13 -0.26 -40.68
CA ALA A 121 4.98 -1.17 -40.74
C ALA A 121 5.36 -2.62 -40.42
N ALA A 122 6.56 -3.06 -40.84
CA ALA A 122 7.08 -4.38 -40.52
C ALA A 122 7.37 -4.54 -39.02
N SER A 123 7.97 -3.52 -38.38
CA SER A 123 8.19 -3.53 -36.92
C SER A 123 6.87 -3.53 -36.14
N ALA A 124 5.90 -2.70 -36.55
CA ALA A 124 4.59 -2.64 -35.91
C ALA A 124 3.79 -3.96 -36.08
N ASN A 125 3.91 -4.62 -37.23
CA ASN A 125 3.26 -5.91 -37.46
C ASN A 125 3.92 -7.04 -36.67
N ALA A 126 5.25 -7.07 -36.56
CA ALA A 126 5.98 -8.03 -35.74
C ALA A 126 5.63 -7.86 -34.26
N GLU A 127 5.58 -6.61 -33.79
CA GLU A 127 5.15 -6.24 -32.44
C GLU A 127 3.72 -6.72 -32.13
N LEU A 128 2.74 -6.36 -32.98
CA LEU A 128 1.34 -6.77 -32.80
C LEU A 128 1.15 -8.29 -32.82
N ARG A 129 1.86 -9.01 -33.69
CA ARG A 129 1.80 -10.48 -33.73
C ARG A 129 2.38 -11.09 -32.46
N ALA A 130 3.57 -10.67 -32.07
CA ALA A 130 4.25 -11.20 -30.90
C ALA A 130 3.48 -10.89 -29.59
N GLU A 131 2.86 -9.72 -29.50
CA GLU A 131 1.95 -9.38 -28.41
C GLU A 131 0.69 -10.25 -28.41
N SER A 132 0.08 -10.49 -29.57
CA SER A 132 -1.13 -11.32 -29.66
C SER A 132 -0.89 -12.77 -29.21
N LEU A 133 0.29 -13.31 -29.53
CA LEU A 133 0.67 -14.70 -29.23
C LEU A 133 0.97 -14.90 -27.75
N HIS A 134 1.64 -13.93 -27.11
CA HIS A 134 2.14 -14.08 -25.74
C HIS A 134 1.37 -13.25 -24.70
N ARG A 135 0.25 -12.61 -25.08
CA ARG A 135 -0.55 -11.73 -24.20
C ARG A 135 -0.89 -12.35 -22.85
N ARG A 136 -1.31 -13.62 -22.86
CA ARG A 136 -1.71 -14.35 -21.65
C ARG A 136 -0.52 -14.62 -20.73
N THR A 137 0.59 -15.11 -21.29
CA THR A 137 1.79 -15.47 -20.53
C THR A 137 2.53 -14.25 -20.01
N VAL A 138 2.57 -13.16 -20.78
CA VAL A 138 3.13 -11.86 -20.33
C VAL A 138 2.28 -11.26 -19.22
N GLY A 139 0.95 -11.31 -19.32
CA GLY A 139 0.05 -10.86 -18.25
C GLY A 139 0.19 -11.68 -16.97
N GLU A 140 0.42 -12.99 -17.08
CA GLU A 140 0.70 -13.86 -15.93
C GLU A 140 2.07 -13.55 -15.29
N LEU A 141 3.10 -13.33 -16.10
CA LEU A 141 4.41 -12.89 -15.64
C LEU A 141 4.31 -11.55 -14.89
N ASP A 142 3.55 -10.59 -15.42
CA ASP A 142 3.30 -9.28 -14.82
C ASP A 142 2.66 -9.40 -13.43
N ALA A 143 1.56 -10.15 -13.33
CA ALA A 143 0.86 -10.39 -12.06
C ALA A 143 1.76 -11.08 -11.01
N ARG A 144 2.61 -12.02 -11.42
CA ARG A 144 3.52 -12.76 -10.53
C ARG A 144 4.68 -11.90 -10.05
N VAL A 145 5.24 -11.05 -10.90
CA VAL A 145 6.30 -10.09 -10.51
C VAL A 145 5.73 -9.00 -9.62
N ASP A 146 4.51 -8.51 -9.88
CA ASP A 146 3.84 -7.56 -9.00
C ASP A 146 3.58 -8.16 -7.60
N ARG A 147 3.23 -9.44 -7.53
CA ARG A 147 3.13 -10.17 -6.26
C ARG A 147 4.48 -10.24 -5.53
N LEU A 148 5.58 -10.54 -6.24
CA LEU A 148 6.92 -10.52 -5.66
C LEU A 148 7.34 -9.11 -5.20
N ARG A 149 6.97 -8.08 -5.96
CA ARG A 149 7.23 -6.67 -5.61
C ARG A 149 6.51 -6.28 -4.31
N LEU A 150 5.28 -6.75 -4.12
CA LEU A 150 4.52 -6.56 -2.88
C LEU A 150 5.11 -7.33 -1.69
N MET A 151 5.83 -8.43 -1.93
CA MET A 151 6.43 -9.27 -0.87
C MET A 151 7.87 -8.88 -0.49
N LEU A 152 8.68 -8.42 -1.45
CA LEU A 152 10.13 -8.28 -1.28
C LEU A 152 10.71 -6.93 -1.74
N TYR A 153 9.87 -5.97 -2.16
CA TYR A 153 10.32 -4.65 -2.66
C TYR A 153 11.35 -4.75 -3.81
N ILE A 154 10.99 -5.50 -4.86
CA ILE A 154 11.85 -5.76 -6.01
C ILE A 154 11.62 -4.70 -7.12
N PRO A 155 12.65 -3.98 -7.60
CA PRO A 155 12.52 -2.99 -8.67
C PRO A 155 12.66 -3.63 -10.05
N ILE A 156 11.64 -4.40 -10.48
CA ILE A 156 11.64 -5.09 -11.79
C ILE A 156 10.47 -4.58 -12.63
N TYR A 157 10.77 -4.12 -13.84
CA TYR A 157 9.82 -3.64 -14.84
C TYR A 157 9.62 -4.72 -15.91
N THR A 158 8.59 -5.53 -15.73
CA THR A 158 8.14 -6.60 -16.65
C THR A 158 7.83 -6.12 -18.06
N ARG A 159 7.42 -4.85 -18.22
CA ARG A 159 7.24 -4.21 -19.54
C ARG A 159 8.51 -4.20 -20.39
N ALA A 160 9.70 -4.26 -19.79
CA ALA A 160 10.96 -4.39 -20.53
C ALA A 160 11.11 -5.76 -21.23
N LEU A 161 10.37 -6.78 -20.77
CA LEU A 161 10.34 -8.14 -21.33
C LEU A 161 9.14 -8.36 -22.26
N ALA A 162 8.30 -7.35 -22.45
CA ALA A 162 7.22 -7.40 -23.41
C ALA A 162 7.80 -7.54 -24.84
N PRO A 163 7.15 -8.30 -25.73
CA PRO A 163 7.64 -8.49 -27.10
C PRO A 163 7.93 -7.18 -27.84
N ALA A 164 7.08 -6.16 -27.66
CA ALA A 164 7.28 -4.80 -28.15
C ALA A 164 8.65 -4.20 -27.77
N SER A 165 8.99 -4.26 -26.49
CA SER A 165 10.25 -3.75 -25.96
C SER A 165 11.45 -4.53 -26.52
N LEU A 166 11.35 -5.85 -26.65
CA LEU A 166 12.40 -6.70 -27.21
C LEU A 166 12.68 -6.40 -28.69
N VAL A 167 11.63 -6.18 -29.49
CA VAL A 167 11.74 -5.80 -30.91
C VAL A 167 12.32 -4.39 -31.05
N ARG A 168 11.92 -3.46 -30.18
CA ARG A 168 12.50 -2.11 -30.16
C ARG A 168 13.99 -2.12 -29.82
N THR A 169 14.40 -2.86 -28.79
CA THR A 169 15.82 -3.01 -28.44
C THR A 169 16.62 -3.68 -29.56
N LEU A 170 16.01 -4.61 -30.30
CA LEU A 170 16.65 -5.23 -31.47
C LEU A 170 16.93 -4.20 -32.55
N GLN A 171 15.96 -3.32 -32.84
CA GLN A 171 16.12 -2.27 -33.84
C GLN A 171 17.20 -1.25 -33.45
N GLU A 172 17.22 -0.82 -32.19
CA GLU A 172 18.20 0.14 -31.67
C GLU A 172 19.62 -0.43 -31.76
N THR A 173 19.83 -1.67 -31.30
CA THR A 173 21.15 -2.32 -31.33
C THR A 173 21.60 -2.73 -32.73
N ALA A 174 20.68 -3.14 -33.61
CA ALA A 174 20.99 -3.41 -35.01
C ALA A 174 21.49 -2.14 -35.74
N THR A 175 20.91 -0.98 -35.41
CA THR A 175 21.35 0.30 -36.00
C THR A 175 22.78 0.63 -35.58
N GLU A 176 23.19 0.29 -34.37
CA GLU A 176 24.52 0.57 -33.82
C GLU A 176 25.64 -0.26 -34.44
N ILE A 177 25.35 -1.50 -34.82
CA ILE A 177 26.33 -2.33 -35.55
C ILE A 177 26.46 -1.93 -37.03
N GLY A 178 25.57 -1.05 -37.50
CA GLY A 178 25.54 -0.55 -38.87
C GLY A 178 24.59 -1.31 -39.80
N TRP A 179 23.50 -1.90 -39.26
CA TRP A 179 22.56 -2.67 -40.08
C TRP A 179 21.89 -1.78 -41.17
N PRO A 180 21.97 -2.17 -42.46
CA PRO A 180 21.39 -1.41 -43.56
C PRO A 180 19.87 -1.21 -43.43
N ALA A 181 19.39 0.03 -43.57
CA ALA A 181 17.97 0.36 -43.42
C ALA A 181 17.07 -0.40 -44.41
N GLY A 182 17.56 -0.67 -45.64
CA GLY A 182 16.84 -1.43 -46.67
C GLY A 182 16.71 -2.92 -46.40
N GLN A 183 17.45 -3.47 -45.43
CA GLN A 183 17.43 -4.90 -45.08
C GLN A 183 16.86 -5.18 -43.68
N ARG A 184 16.21 -4.19 -43.05
CA ARG A 184 15.60 -4.34 -41.71
C ARG A 184 14.38 -5.28 -41.70
N GLN A 185 13.64 -5.34 -42.81
CA GLN A 185 12.48 -6.24 -42.91
C GLN A 185 12.89 -7.71 -42.78
N VAL A 186 14.01 -8.09 -43.41
CA VAL A 186 14.55 -9.45 -43.34
C VAL A 186 15.00 -9.78 -41.92
N LEU A 187 15.59 -8.81 -41.20
CA LEU A 187 15.94 -8.97 -39.79
C LEU A 187 14.72 -9.31 -38.92
N PHE A 188 13.64 -8.53 -39.05
CA PHE A 188 12.42 -8.77 -38.29
C PHE A 188 11.75 -10.09 -38.67
N GLN A 189 11.75 -10.46 -39.94
CA GLN A 189 11.22 -11.76 -40.38
C GLN A 189 11.97 -12.92 -39.74
N ARG A 190 13.31 -12.89 -39.75
CA ARG A 190 14.12 -13.94 -39.12
C ARG A 190 13.95 -13.97 -37.61
N PHE A 191 13.77 -12.81 -36.97
CA PHE A 191 13.47 -12.74 -35.55
C PHE A 191 12.10 -13.34 -35.21
N ASP A 192 11.07 -13.05 -36.01
CA ASP A 192 9.74 -13.63 -35.89
C ASP A 192 9.74 -15.15 -36.07
N GLU A 193 10.56 -15.68 -36.98
CA GLU A 193 10.65 -17.12 -37.26
C GLU A 193 11.46 -17.88 -36.19
N ALA A 194 12.55 -17.29 -35.71
CA ALA A 194 13.51 -17.97 -34.84
C ALA A 194 13.28 -17.69 -33.34
N VAL A 195 12.95 -16.47 -32.96
CA VAL A 195 12.95 -16.03 -31.55
C VAL A 195 11.53 -16.00 -30.97
N VAL A 196 10.55 -15.44 -31.68
CA VAL A 196 9.17 -15.27 -31.18
C VAL A 196 8.50 -16.59 -30.72
N PRO A 197 8.66 -17.74 -31.41
CA PRO A 197 8.09 -19.01 -30.95
C PRO A 197 8.72 -19.52 -29.65
N GLN A 198 9.98 -19.16 -29.40
CA GLN A 198 10.75 -19.59 -28.23
C GLN A 198 10.59 -18.65 -27.03
N LEU A 199 9.95 -17.47 -27.21
CA LEU A 199 9.66 -16.56 -26.09
C LEU A 199 8.74 -17.22 -25.04
N GLY A 200 7.85 -18.13 -25.45
CA GLY A 200 6.97 -18.86 -24.54
C GLY A 200 7.74 -19.67 -23.49
N SER A 201 8.74 -20.46 -23.91
CA SER A 201 9.56 -21.26 -23.00
C SER A 201 10.45 -20.41 -22.09
N MET A 202 10.89 -19.24 -22.57
CA MET A 202 11.57 -18.25 -21.74
C MET A 202 10.64 -17.71 -20.66
N TYR A 203 9.42 -17.30 -21.01
CA TYR A 203 8.44 -16.82 -20.03
C TYR A 203 8.08 -17.91 -19.01
N ASP A 204 7.90 -19.16 -19.45
CA ASP A 204 7.63 -20.29 -18.56
C ASP A 204 8.79 -20.55 -17.60
N SER A 205 10.04 -20.47 -18.09
CA SER A 205 11.24 -20.62 -17.26
C SER A 205 11.37 -19.48 -16.23
N LEU A 206 11.03 -18.25 -16.63
CA LEU A 206 10.98 -17.11 -15.72
C LEU A 206 9.89 -17.29 -14.65
N ILE A 207 8.70 -17.71 -15.06
CA ILE A 207 7.59 -18.02 -14.15
C ILE A 207 7.98 -19.13 -13.16
N ALA A 208 8.72 -20.15 -13.61
CA ALA A 208 9.25 -21.21 -12.75
C ALA A 208 10.30 -20.68 -11.75
N SER A 209 11.22 -19.82 -12.20
CA SER A 209 12.22 -19.19 -11.32
C SER A 209 11.57 -18.30 -10.25
N ILE A 210 10.54 -17.54 -10.63
CA ILE A 210 9.72 -16.72 -9.71
C ILE A 210 8.99 -17.61 -8.69
N LYS A 211 8.51 -18.79 -9.11
CA LYS A 211 7.92 -19.76 -8.20
C LYS A 211 8.94 -20.26 -7.16
N VAL A 212 10.18 -20.56 -7.58
CA VAL A 212 11.25 -20.96 -6.66
C VAL A 212 11.59 -19.84 -5.69
N ILE A 213 11.80 -18.62 -6.20
CA ILE A 213 12.08 -17.42 -5.40
C ILE A 213 10.96 -17.15 -4.39
N SER A 214 9.69 -17.21 -4.81
CA SER A 214 8.56 -17.00 -3.90
C SER A 214 8.47 -18.08 -2.82
N THR A 215 8.76 -19.36 -3.14
CA THR A 215 8.81 -20.43 -2.12
C THR A 215 9.96 -20.24 -1.12
N ALA A 216 11.15 -19.84 -1.59
CA ALA A 216 12.30 -19.55 -0.74
C ALA A 216 12.06 -18.32 0.14
N ALA A 217 11.46 -17.27 -0.41
CA ALA A 217 11.06 -16.07 0.32
C ALA A 217 10.02 -16.39 1.41
N THR A 218 9.04 -17.25 1.10
CA THR A 218 8.04 -17.69 2.07
C THR A 218 8.67 -18.46 3.22
N ARG A 219 9.65 -19.34 2.94
CA ARG A 219 10.44 -20.04 3.99
C ARG A 219 11.28 -19.09 4.83
N ALA A 220 12.01 -18.16 4.21
CA ALA A 220 12.82 -17.18 4.93
C ALA A 220 11.99 -16.23 5.81
N THR A 221 10.76 -15.90 5.38
CA THR A 221 9.80 -15.13 6.17
C THR A 221 9.29 -15.92 7.38
N GLN A 222 9.29 -17.26 7.31
CA GLN A 222 8.90 -18.17 8.39
C GLN A 222 10.03 -18.46 9.39
N GLU A 223 11.30 -18.43 8.97
CA GLU A 223 12.44 -18.83 9.83
C GLU A 223 12.96 -17.71 10.75
N GLY A 224 12.76 -16.44 10.43
CA GLY A 224 13.16 -15.32 11.30
C GLY A 224 14.69 -15.16 11.49
N PRO A 225 15.19 -13.95 11.79
CA PRO A 225 16.64 -13.71 11.83
C PRO A 225 17.28 -14.32 13.08
N ALA A 226 18.47 -14.91 12.94
CA ALA A 226 19.34 -15.27 14.06
C ALA A 226 19.75 -14.01 14.86
N PRO A 227 19.92 -14.09 16.19
CA PRO A 227 20.15 -12.92 17.03
C PRO A 227 21.53 -12.31 16.74
N VAL A 228 21.54 -11.06 16.26
CA VAL A 228 22.76 -10.26 16.14
C VAL A 228 22.70 -9.14 17.18
N THR A 229 23.73 -9.07 18.01
CA THR A 229 23.99 -8.05 19.03
C THR A 229 24.02 -6.64 18.45
N ALA A 230 23.33 -5.71 19.13
CA ALA A 230 23.21 -4.30 18.75
C ALA A 230 24.55 -3.53 18.85
N PRO A 231 24.86 -2.61 17.91
CA PRO A 231 25.81 -1.54 18.12
C PRO A 231 25.14 -0.22 18.53
N ALA A 232 25.96 0.65 19.12
CA ALA A 232 25.62 1.81 19.96
C ALA A 232 24.98 3.02 19.24
N VAL A 233 24.26 3.78 20.07
CA VAL A 233 23.53 5.04 19.83
C VAL A 233 24.44 6.16 19.30
N ALA A 234 23.96 6.92 18.30
CA ALA A 234 24.56 8.18 17.83
C ALA A 234 23.85 9.41 18.46
N PRO A 235 24.52 10.57 18.60
CA PRO A 235 24.04 11.71 19.39
C PRO A 235 23.05 12.61 18.64
N PRO A 236 22.28 13.47 19.35
CA PRO A 236 21.19 14.28 18.78
C PRO A 236 21.67 15.55 18.03
N PRO A 237 20.85 16.10 17.11
CA PRO A 237 21.14 17.37 16.42
C PRO A 237 20.78 18.61 17.29
N PRO A 238 21.35 19.80 16.98
CA PRO A 238 21.20 21.01 17.77
C PRO A 238 19.82 21.71 17.59
N PRO A 239 19.42 22.59 18.53
CA PRO A 239 18.10 23.22 18.54
C PRO A 239 17.94 24.31 17.46
N PRO A 240 16.71 24.55 16.96
CA PRO A 240 16.43 25.66 16.07
C PRO A 240 16.39 27.00 16.82
N VAL A 241 16.79 28.05 16.11
CA VAL A 241 16.90 29.44 16.56
C VAL A 241 15.50 30.04 16.75
N SER A 242 15.25 30.59 17.94
CA SER A 242 14.04 31.36 18.27
C SER A 242 13.98 32.69 17.52
N VAL A 243 12.90 32.93 16.78
CA VAL A 243 12.54 34.27 16.27
C VAL A 243 11.67 34.98 17.31
N PRO A 244 11.91 36.27 17.63
CA PRO A 244 11.09 36.99 18.60
C PRO A 244 9.73 37.38 18.00
N SER A 245 8.66 36.89 18.60
CA SER A 245 7.28 37.32 18.32
C SER A 245 7.00 38.66 19.01
N VAL A 246 6.66 39.69 18.24
CA VAL A 246 6.19 40.98 18.77
C VAL A 246 4.76 40.81 19.28
N THR A 247 4.56 41.01 20.60
CA THR A 247 3.23 41.10 21.23
C THR A 247 2.55 42.45 20.90
N PRO A 248 1.35 42.46 20.29
CA PRO A 248 0.50 43.65 20.28
C PRO A 248 -0.19 43.85 21.64
N PRO A 249 -0.67 45.07 21.96
CA PRO A 249 -1.32 45.34 23.23
C PRO A 249 -2.69 44.64 23.29
N VAL A 250 -2.94 44.00 24.44
CA VAL A 250 -4.21 43.34 24.77
C VAL A 250 -5.31 44.41 24.84
N MET A 251 -6.18 44.45 23.82
CA MET A 251 -7.47 45.14 23.95
C MET A 251 -8.39 44.34 24.85
N ARG A 252 -8.81 44.95 25.96
CA ARG A 252 -9.86 44.42 26.84
C ARG A 252 -11.14 44.24 26.03
N ARG A 253 -11.61 43.00 25.91
CA ARG A 253 -12.95 42.67 25.43
C ARG A 253 -13.82 42.28 26.63
N GLU A 254 -15.05 42.79 26.67
CA GLU A 254 -16.08 42.43 27.65
C GLU A 254 -16.26 40.90 27.76
N PRO A 255 -16.64 40.39 28.95
CA PRO A 255 -16.53 38.98 29.26
C PRO A 255 -17.62 38.19 28.51
N ALA A 256 -17.21 37.49 27.46
CA ALA A 256 -17.87 36.25 27.10
C ALA A 256 -17.91 35.33 28.33
N PRO A 257 -18.97 34.52 28.54
CA PRO A 257 -18.98 33.57 29.63
C PRO A 257 -17.69 32.74 29.60
N PRO A 258 -17.08 32.45 30.77
CA PRO A 258 -15.80 31.75 30.81
C PRO A 258 -15.93 30.43 30.03
N PRO A 259 -14.93 30.08 29.21
CA PRO A 259 -14.96 28.87 28.41
C PRO A 259 -15.23 27.66 29.31
N GLN A 260 -16.28 26.91 28.99
CA GLN A 260 -16.67 25.75 29.78
C GLN A 260 -15.79 24.56 29.40
N VAL A 261 -15.17 23.97 30.41
CA VAL A 261 -14.42 22.71 30.27
C VAL A 261 -15.43 21.57 30.19
N ASP A 262 -15.26 20.68 29.22
CA ASP A 262 -16.21 19.59 28.97
C ASP A 262 -16.15 18.51 30.07
N GLN A 263 -17.25 17.76 30.22
CA GLN A 263 -17.41 16.80 31.31
C GLN A 263 -16.34 15.70 31.31
N SER A 264 -15.88 15.25 30.14
CA SER A 264 -14.86 14.19 30.06
C SER A 264 -13.50 14.68 30.56
N THR A 265 -13.15 15.93 30.25
CA THR A 265 -11.95 16.59 30.80
C THR A 265 -12.07 16.80 32.30
N VAL A 266 -13.23 17.22 32.82
CA VAL A 266 -13.47 17.35 34.27
C VAL A 266 -13.34 15.99 34.98
N SER A 267 -13.95 14.93 34.47
CA SER A 267 -13.84 13.58 35.04
C SER A 267 -12.41 13.05 35.02
N MET A 268 -11.67 13.31 33.94
CA MET A 268 -10.24 13.01 33.86
C MET A 268 -9.46 13.71 34.98
N LEU A 269 -9.68 15.02 35.18
CA LEU A 269 -8.99 15.77 36.23
C LEU A 269 -9.36 15.28 37.64
N GLN A 270 -10.64 14.93 37.88
CA GLN A 270 -11.07 14.36 39.16
C GLN A 270 -10.32 13.05 39.49
N ASN A 271 -10.12 12.20 38.48
CA ASN A 271 -9.39 10.95 38.63
C ASN A 271 -7.90 11.16 38.96
N PHE A 272 -7.26 12.20 38.40
CA PHE A 272 -5.88 12.55 38.73
C PHE A 272 -5.77 13.24 40.09
N ALA A 273 -6.67 14.17 40.39
CA ALA A 273 -6.70 14.91 41.66
C ALA A 273 -6.85 13.99 42.88
N GLY A 274 -7.63 12.90 42.76
CA GLY A 274 -7.74 11.88 43.80
C GLY A 274 -6.44 11.10 44.10
N LYS A 275 -5.40 11.26 43.26
CA LYS A 275 -4.07 10.64 43.42
C LYS A 275 -3.00 11.63 43.89
N ALA A 276 -3.39 12.83 44.32
CA ALA A 276 -2.46 13.80 44.89
C ALA A 276 -1.77 13.20 46.13
N VAL A 277 -0.46 13.44 46.26
CA VAL A 277 0.35 12.96 47.39
C VAL A 277 0.81 14.16 48.20
N ASP A 278 0.60 14.12 49.51
CA ASP A 278 1.01 15.19 50.41
C ASP A 278 2.53 15.38 50.41
N GLY A 279 2.99 16.62 50.24
CA GLY A 279 4.39 17.01 50.36
C GLY A 279 5.21 17.05 49.06
N THR A 280 4.64 16.63 47.91
CA THR A 280 5.27 16.78 46.58
C THR A 280 4.26 17.31 45.59
N TYR A 281 4.63 18.30 44.77
CA TYR A 281 3.77 18.74 43.69
C TYR A 281 3.79 17.67 42.60
N ASN A 282 2.64 17.09 42.27
CA ASN A 282 2.55 16.02 41.29
C ASN A 282 1.37 16.25 40.35
N ASP A 283 1.13 15.30 39.44
CA ASP A 283 0.03 15.36 38.48
C ASP A 283 -1.34 15.48 39.13
N GLY A 284 -1.52 14.89 40.32
CA GLY A 284 -2.72 15.04 41.11
C GLY A 284 -2.86 16.44 41.71
N SER A 285 -1.76 17.03 42.20
CA SER A 285 -1.74 18.42 42.65
C SER A 285 -2.13 19.38 41.51
N LEU A 286 -1.49 19.24 40.34
CA LEU A 286 -1.83 20.02 39.16
C LEU A 286 -3.29 19.84 38.74
N ALA A 287 -3.79 18.61 38.70
CA ALA A 287 -5.18 18.35 38.36
C ALA A 287 -6.16 18.99 39.36
N ALA A 288 -5.84 18.98 40.65
CA ALA A 288 -6.65 19.66 41.69
C ALA A 288 -6.66 21.19 41.50
N ASP A 289 -5.53 21.77 41.11
CA ASP A 289 -5.45 23.19 40.79
C ASP A 289 -6.31 23.53 39.57
N LEU A 290 -6.20 22.75 38.49
CA LEU A 290 -6.98 22.94 37.27
C LEU A 290 -8.49 22.75 37.52
N LEU A 291 -8.89 21.83 38.39
CA LEU A 291 -10.29 21.70 38.83
C LEU A 291 -10.76 22.93 39.61
N SER A 292 -9.90 23.50 40.45
CA SER A 292 -10.24 24.68 41.25
C SER A 292 -10.55 25.89 40.34
N LEU A 293 -9.88 25.99 39.18
CA LEU A 293 -10.16 27.01 38.16
C LEU A 293 -11.55 26.86 37.52
N THR A 294 -12.11 25.65 37.46
CA THR A 294 -13.46 25.43 36.92
C THR A 294 -14.57 25.86 37.87
N GLY A 295 -14.25 26.01 39.16
CA GLY A 295 -15.15 26.53 40.19
C GLY A 295 -14.90 28.02 40.50
N PRO A 296 -15.59 28.58 41.51
CA PRO A 296 -15.42 29.98 41.92
C PRO A 296 -14.13 30.25 42.72
N HIS A 297 -13.17 29.32 42.76
CA HIS A 297 -12.00 29.39 43.63
C HIS A 297 -10.81 30.11 42.98
N VAL A 298 -10.05 30.85 43.81
CA VAL A 298 -8.86 31.60 43.41
C VAL A 298 -7.61 30.72 43.56
N LEU A 299 -6.90 30.47 42.46
CA LEU A 299 -5.57 29.87 42.55
C LEU A 299 -4.52 30.91 42.99
N PRO A 300 -3.65 30.59 43.97
CA PRO A 300 -2.50 31.43 44.31
C PRO A 300 -1.59 31.65 43.10
N GLY A 301 -1.34 32.92 42.76
CA GLY A 301 -0.47 33.32 41.64
C GLY A 301 -1.19 33.56 40.31
N VAL A 302 -2.48 33.21 40.18
CA VAL A 302 -3.30 33.52 38.99
C VAL A 302 -4.14 34.77 39.27
N ALA A 303 -3.86 35.86 38.56
CA ALA A 303 -4.69 37.06 38.63
C ALA A 303 -6.13 36.75 38.17
N ASP A 304 -7.13 37.31 38.87
CA ASP A 304 -8.56 37.02 38.62
C ASP A 304 -8.97 37.28 37.17
N ASP A 305 -8.39 38.30 36.55
CA ASP A 305 -8.61 38.72 35.17
C ASP A 305 -7.95 37.81 34.12
N GLN A 306 -7.06 36.90 34.52
CA GLN A 306 -6.36 35.96 33.64
C GLN A 306 -6.79 34.50 33.81
N ARG A 307 -7.66 34.19 34.77
CA ARG A 307 -8.14 32.81 35.03
C ARG A 307 -8.78 32.13 33.83
N TRP A 308 -9.36 32.91 32.92
CA TRP A 308 -10.02 32.39 31.73
C TRP A 308 -9.03 31.83 30.68
N VAL A 309 -7.75 32.22 30.72
CA VAL A 309 -6.75 31.79 29.71
C VAL A 309 -6.41 30.30 29.85
N PRO A 310 -6.06 29.76 31.04
CA PRO A 310 -5.92 28.32 31.23
C PRO A 310 -7.20 27.55 30.91
N LEU A 311 -8.38 28.09 31.28
CA LEU A 311 -9.67 27.47 30.98
C LEU A 311 -9.93 27.36 29.47
N GLN A 312 -9.61 28.42 28.70
CA GLN A 312 -9.72 28.42 27.24
C GLN A 312 -8.86 27.29 26.64
N ARG A 313 -7.61 27.18 27.09
CA ARG A 313 -6.67 26.18 26.57
C ARG A 313 -7.08 24.76 26.92
N MET A 314 -7.56 24.54 28.14
CA MET A 314 -8.12 23.25 28.57
C MET A 314 -9.36 22.88 27.75
N SER A 315 -10.28 23.82 27.52
CA SER A 315 -11.49 23.55 26.73
C SER A 315 -11.15 23.23 25.28
N LEU A 316 -10.15 23.90 24.69
CA LEU A 316 -9.66 23.61 23.34
C LEU A 316 -9.03 22.22 23.24
N ALA A 317 -8.20 21.84 24.23
CA ALA A 317 -7.62 20.51 24.30
C ALA A 317 -8.69 19.41 24.43
N GLY A 318 -9.67 19.62 25.31
CA GLY A 318 -10.79 18.71 25.49
C GLY A 318 -11.61 18.54 24.21
N ARG A 319 -11.95 19.66 23.53
CA ARG A 319 -12.65 19.65 22.24
C ARG A 319 -11.85 18.90 21.16
N PHE A 320 -10.55 19.16 21.05
CA PHE A 320 -9.68 18.49 20.07
C PHE A 320 -9.69 16.96 20.23
N ILE A 321 -9.55 16.47 21.47
CA ILE A 321 -9.58 15.02 21.73
C ILE A 321 -10.99 14.44 21.53
N ASN A 322 -12.04 15.16 21.93
CA ASN A 322 -13.43 14.72 21.69
C ASN A 322 -13.72 14.54 20.19
N GLU A 323 -13.32 15.51 19.36
CA GLU A 323 -13.49 15.43 17.91
C GLU A 323 -12.65 14.31 17.28
N ALA A 324 -11.43 14.08 17.78
CA ALA A 324 -10.58 12.99 17.32
C ALA A 324 -11.16 11.61 17.66
N ILE A 325 -11.70 11.42 18.86
CA ILE A 325 -12.30 10.16 19.34
C ILE A 325 -13.68 9.90 18.72
N ALA A 326 -14.44 10.95 18.38
CA ALA A 326 -15.77 10.83 17.77
C ALA A 326 -15.74 10.29 16.33
N ASP A 327 -14.57 10.14 15.71
CA ASP A 327 -14.42 9.56 14.38
C ASP A 327 -14.93 8.11 14.36
N ALA A 328 -16.02 7.87 13.62
CA ALA A 328 -16.70 6.57 13.54
C ALA A 328 -15.83 5.41 13.01
N LEU A 329 -14.66 5.71 12.44
CA LEU A 329 -13.72 4.68 11.98
C LEU A 329 -12.79 4.17 13.09
N VAL A 330 -12.78 4.84 14.24
CA VAL A 330 -12.00 4.46 15.42
C VAL A 330 -12.72 3.32 16.15
N PRO A 331 -12.04 2.19 16.43
CA PRO A 331 -12.64 1.07 17.17
C PRO A 331 -13.11 1.50 18.57
N GLU A 332 -14.33 1.10 18.94
CA GLU A 332 -14.90 1.43 20.25
C GLU A 332 -14.09 0.82 21.40
N GLU A 333 -13.48 -0.35 21.16
CA GLU A 333 -12.64 -1.05 22.13
C GLU A 333 -11.39 -0.25 22.54
N LEU A 334 -10.95 0.67 21.66
CA LEU A 334 -9.78 1.51 21.90
C LEU A 334 -10.12 2.87 22.53
N ARG A 335 -11.42 3.19 22.69
CA ARG A 335 -11.87 4.50 23.21
C ARG A 335 -11.23 4.83 24.56
N ALA A 336 -11.22 3.87 25.50
CA ALA A 336 -10.62 4.08 26.81
C ALA A 336 -9.11 4.39 26.73
N GLN A 337 -8.42 3.80 25.75
CA GLN A 337 -7.00 4.03 25.55
C GLN A 337 -6.74 5.39 24.87
N HIS A 338 -7.60 5.84 23.96
CA HIS A 338 -7.53 7.19 23.41
C HIS A 338 -7.83 8.25 24.47
N GLU A 339 -8.75 7.99 25.39
CA GLU A 339 -9.01 8.89 26.52
C GLU A 339 -7.78 9.09 27.43
N SER A 340 -6.88 8.09 27.51
CA SER A 340 -5.65 8.21 28.30
C SER A 340 -4.70 9.32 27.82
N VAL A 341 -4.80 9.73 26.54
CA VAL A 341 -3.94 10.79 25.97
C VAL A 341 -4.44 12.20 26.31
N ARG A 342 -5.64 12.34 26.87
CA ARG A 342 -6.27 13.64 27.16
C ARG A 342 -5.44 14.50 28.10
N PHE A 343 -4.92 13.92 29.18
CA PHE A 343 -4.16 14.69 30.17
C PHE A 343 -2.81 15.22 29.63
N PRO A 344 -1.98 14.40 28.94
CA PRO A 344 -0.81 14.91 28.23
C PRO A 344 -1.10 16.06 27.26
N VAL A 345 -2.21 15.98 26.52
CA VAL A 345 -2.63 17.02 25.57
C VAL A 345 -3.07 18.29 26.30
N VAL A 346 -3.80 18.17 27.41
CA VAL A 346 -4.19 19.31 28.27
C VAL A 346 -2.96 20.00 28.87
N LYS A 347 -2.01 19.24 29.44
CA LYS A 347 -0.75 19.78 29.95
C LYS A 347 0.01 20.56 28.87
N SER A 348 0.04 20.01 27.66
CA SER A 348 0.74 20.64 26.54
C SER A 348 0.04 21.89 26.04
N ALA A 349 -1.30 21.89 25.98
CA ALA A 349 -2.09 23.08 25.67
C ALA A 349 -1.87 24.22 26.67
N LEU A 350 -1.66 23.88 27.95
CA LEU A 350 -1.37 24.82 29.02
C LEU A 350 0.06 25.36 28.96
N ALA A 351 1.02 24.56 28.49
CA ALA A 351 2.44 24.93 28.44
C ALA A 351 2.85 25.58 27.09
N ASP A 352 2.20 25.23 25.99
CA ASP A 352 2.61 25.60 24.63
C ASP A 352 1.42 26.09 23.78
N SER A 353 1.49 27.35 23.34
CA SER A 353 0.48 27.96 22.45
C SER A 353 0.56 27.45 21.01
N THR A 354 1.70 26.87 20.62
CA THR A 354 1.93 26.39 19.26
C THR A 354 1.11 25.14 18.94
N LEU A 355 0.58 24.43 19.95
CA LEU A 355 -0.33 23.30 19.75
C LEU A 355 -1.52 23.63 18.84
N PHE A 356 -2.13 24.82 18.99
CA PHE A 356 -3.30 25.21 18.19
C PHE A 356 -2.98 26.21 17.08
N THR A 357 -1.73 26.66 16.96
CA THR A 357 -1.34 27.71 16.01
C THR A 357 -0.31 27.26 14.99
N ALA A 358 0.52 26.26 15.30
CA ALA A 358 1.50 25.69 14.39
C ALA A 358 0.91 24.57 13.55
N ALA A 359 1.21 24.59 12.25
CA ALA A 359 0.79 23.56 11.30
C ALA A 359 1.41 22.18 11.57
N THR A 360 2.58 22.10 12.22
CA THR A 360 3.34 20.85 12.40
C THR A 360 3.68 20.59 13.87
N HIS A 361 2.73 20.81 14.78
CA HIS A 361 2.95 20.51 16.19
C HIS A 361 3.07 18.99 16.43
N PRO A 362 4.09 18.50 17.17
CA PRO A 362 4.33 17.06 17.35
C PRO A 362 3.14 16.28 17.92
N ILE A 363 2.43 16.86 18.89
CA ILE A 363 1.24 16.22 19.49
C ILE A 363 0.09 16.12 18.49
N ASN A 364 -0.06 17.11 17.59
CA ASN A 364 -1.08 17.04 16.55
C ASN A 364 -0.80 15.90 15.58
N SER A 365 0.46 15.78 15.15
CA SER A 365 0.90 14.69 14.28
C SER A 365 0.72 13.33 14.97
N LEU A 366 1.07 13.23 16.24
CA LEU A 366 0.99 11.97 16.99
C LEU A 366 -0.45 11.54 17.28
N VAL A 367 -1.36 12.48 17.58
CA VAL A 367 -2.80 12.22 17.70
C VAL A 367 -3.38 11.80 16.34
N ASN A 368 -3.02 12.48 15.24
CA ASN A 368 -3.48 12.09 13.91
C ASN A 368 -3.00 10.69 13.52
N ASP A 369 -1.72 10.39 13.75
CA ASP A 369 -1.14 9.06 13.50
C ASP A 369 -1.80 7.98 14.35
N LEU A 370 -2.09 8.29 15.62
CA LEU A 370 -2.80 7.39 16.52
C LEU A 370 -4.18 7.05 15.96
N MET A 371 -4.94 8.04 15.51
CA MET A 371 -6.28 7.82 14.94
C MET A 371 -6.21 7.06 13.62
N LEU A 372 -5.32 7.43 12.70
CA LEU A 372 -5.14 6.75 11.42
C LEU A 372 -4.74 5.28 11.61
N LYS A 373 -3.79 4.99 12.51
CA LYS A 373 -3.36 3.61 12.78
C LYS A 373 -4.44 2.82 13.51
N SER A 374 -5.23 3.46 14.38
CA SER A 374 -6.38 2.83 15.05
C SER A 374 -7.44 2.41 14.03
N ALA A 375 -7.80 3.30 13.09
CA ALA A 375 -8.70 2.98 11.99
C ALA A 375 -8.15 1.86 11.08
N SER A 376 -6.85 1.90 10.76
CA SER A 376 -6.19 0.90 9.90
C SER A 376 -6.04 -0.48 10.57
N ALA A 377 -5.79 -0.52 11.88
CA ALA A 377 -5.70 -1.75 12.65
C ALA A 377 -7.03 -2.53 12.62
N ARG A 378 -8.16 -1.81 12.64
CA ARG A 378 -9.50 -2.41 12.51
C ARG A 378 -9.69 -3.14 11.18
N LEU A 379 -9.22 -2.54 10.09
CA LEU A 379 -9.36 -3.11 8.74
C LEU A 379 -8.59 -4.41 8.55
N THR A 380 -7.44 -4.54 9.20
CA THR A 380 -6.53 -5.66 8.97
C THR A 380 -6.70 -6.78 9.99
N GLY A 381 -7.35 -6.52 11.14
CA GLY A 381 -7.37 -7.47 12.26
C GLY A 381 -5.99 -7.76 12.85
N ASN A 382 -4.97 -7.02 12.41
CA ASN A 382 -3.58 -7.35 12.68
C ASN A 382 -3.21 -6.95 14.12
N ALA A 383 -2.80 -7.93 14.94
CA ALA A 383 -2.32 -7.74 16.30
C ALA A 383 -1.13 -6.76 16.39
N GLU A 384 -0.34 -6.64 15.33
CA GLU A 384 0.82 -5.76 15.25
C GLU A 384 0.44 -4.31 15.09
N ALA A 385 -0.63 -4.06 14.31
CA ALA A 385 -1.21 -2.74 14.15
C ALA A 385 -1.82 -2.27 15.47
N ARG A 386 -2.47 -3.18 16.23
CA ARG A 386 -2.92 -2.92 17.61
C ARG A 386 -1.74 -2.59 18.55
N ARG A 387 -0.67 -3.38 18.53
CA ARG A 387 0.56 -3.09 19.31
C ARG A 387 1.24 -1.78 18.91
N ALA A 388 1.13 -1.35 17.66
CA ALA A 388 1.66 -0.07 17.20
C ALA A 388 0.82 1.09 17.76
N VAL A 389 -0.49 0.94 17.78
CA VAL A 389 -1.42 1.87 18.44
C VAL A 389 -1.10 1.98 19.94
N GLU A 390 -0.95 0.85 20.64
CA GLU A 390 -0.56 0.81 22.06
C GLU A 390 0.77 1.52 22.31
N ARG A 391 1.77 1.32 21.45
CA ARG A 391 3.07 2.00 21.55
C ARG A 391 2.97 3.50 21.32
N LEU A 392 2.19 3.96 20.34
CA LEU A 392 1.98 5.40 20.12
C LEU A 392 1.25 6.05 21.30
N GLN A 393 0.28 5.34 21.89
CA GLN A 393 -0.38 5.77 23.12
C GLN A 393 0.62 5.85 24.27
N GLN A 394 1.47 4.83 24.44
CA GLN A 394 2.52 4.87 25.46
C GLN A 394 3.46 6.05 25.27
N VAL A 395 3.86 6.37 24.04
CA VAL A 395 4.69 7.56 23.76
C VAL A 395 3.96 8.85 24.13
N LEU A 396 2.66 8.97 23.81
CA LEU A 396 1.86 10.14 24.21
C LEU A 396 1.68 10.26 25.72
N VAL A 397 1.46 9.13 26.41
CA VAL A 397 1.29 9.10 27.87
C VAL A 397 2.62 9.33 28.58
N GLN A 398 3.73 8.85 28.02
CA GLN A 398 5.09 9.08 28.52
C GLN A 398 5.63 10.47 28.16
N PHE A 399 4.88 11.29 27.42
CA PHE A 399 5.19 12.70 27.25
C PHE A 399 4.98 13.41 28.59
N ASP A 400 6.02 13.33 29.44
CA ASP A 400 5.97 13.74 30.83
C ASP A 400 6.41 15.19 30.97
N LEU A 401 5.47 16.11 30.74
CA LEU A 401 5.64 17.48 31.20
C LEU A 401 5.48 17.49 32.73
N SER A 402 6.56 17.85 33.44
CA SER A 402 6.54 17.95 34.89
C SER A 402 5.42 18.91 35.33
N PRO A 403 4.61 18.54 36.33
CA PRO A 403 3.45 19.33 36.74
C PRO A 403 3.83 20.74 37.19
N GLU A 404 5.00 20.91 37.82
CA GLU A 404 5.55 22.22 38.22
C GLU A 404 5.80 23.12 37.01
N PHE A 405 6.47 22.59 35.99
CA PHE A 405 6.71 23.32 34.74
C PHE A 405 5.40 23.77 34.09
N VAL A 406 4.40 22.89 34.03
CA VAL A 406 3.09 23.23 33.46
C VAL A 406 2.42 24.31 34.29
N ARG A 407 2.47 24.20 35.63
CA ARG A 407 1.92 25.20 36.55
C ARG A 407 2.55 26.57 36.32
N GLU A 408 3.87 26.65 36.15
CA GLU A 408 4.56 27.91 35.92
C GLU A 408 4.29 28.46 34.51
N ALA A 409 4.38 27.60 33.49
CA ALA A 409 4.19 27.99 32.09
C ALA A 409 2.80 28.58 31.85
N MET A 410 1.75 27.97 32.41
CA MET A 410 0.36 28.42 32.21
C MET A 410 0.09 29.84 32.73
N LEU A 411 0.87 30.33 33.71
CA LEU A 411 0.73 31.69 34.27
C LEU A 411 1.17 32.79 33.31
N THR A 412 2.02 32.45 32.33
CA THR A 412 2.59 33.41 31.38
C THR A 412 1.99 33.31 29.98
N GLN A 413 1.10 32.35 29.77
CA GLN A 413 0.47 32.12 28.48
C GLN A 413 -0.49 33.24 28.09
N ALA A 414 -0.47 33.62 26.83
CA ALA A 414 -1.49 34.46 26.21
C ALA A 414 -2.72 33.63 25.79
N PRO A 415 -3.91 34.24 25.70
CA PRO A 415 -5.05 33.60 25.06
C PRO A 415 -4.79 33.34 23.57
N ILE A 416 -5.52 32.38 23.03
CA ILE A 416 -5.47 32.05 21.61
C ILE A 416 -6.60 32.82 20.91
N ASP A 417 -6.27 33.45 19.79
CA ASP A 417 -7.24 34.24 19.03
C ASP A 417 -8.32 33.36 18.39
N GLU A 418 -9.55 33.86 18.33
CA GLU A 418 -10.70 33.11 17.81
C GLU A 418 -10.49 32.70 16.35
N ALA A 419 -9.85 33.55 15.53
CA ALA A 419 -9.56 33.19 14.14
C ALA A 419 -8.47 32.12 14.03
N GLN A 420 -7.58 31.98 15.02
CA GLN A 420 -6.63 30.85 15.08
C GLN A 420 -7.33 29.56 15.48
N ILE A 421 -8.22 29.63 16.48
CA ILE A 421 -9.05 28.50 16.94
C ILE A 421 -9.89 27.95 15.79
N GLN A 422 -10.61 28.82 15.08
CA GLN A 422 -11.47 28.42 13.98
C GLN A 422 -10.67 27.74 12.86
N ARG A 423 -9.54 28.34 12.43
CA ARG A 423 -8.65 27.75 11.42
C ARG A 423 -8.12 26.38 11.84
N PHE A 424 -7.76 26.22 13.12
CA PHE A 424 -7.28 24.94 13.63
C PHE A 424 -8.34 23.84 13.50
N PHE A 425 -9.58 24.11 13.90
CA PHE A 425 -10.66 23.13 13.82
C PHE A 425 -11.15 22.87 12.40
N GLU A 426 -11.13 23.87 11.52
CA GLU A 426 -11.36 23.67 10.09
C GLU A 426 -10.32 22.72 9.50
N TRP A 427 -9.04 22.96 9.78
CA TRP A 427 -7.96 22.07 9.36
C TRP A 427 -8.10 20.66 9.92
N LYS A 428 -8.49 20.50 11.20
CA LYS A 428 -8.73 19.17 11.80
C LYS A 428 -9.91 18.44 11.17
N LYS A 429 -10.95 19.17 10.77
CA LYS A 429 -12.07 18.60 10.03
C LYS A 429 -11.63 18.08 8.66
N GLU A 430 -10.86 18.87 7.90
CA GLU A 430 -10.31 18.46 6.61
C GLU A 430 -9.40 17.22 6.74
N GLU A 431 -8.55 17.18 7.77
CA GLU A 431 -7.68 16.04 8.05
C GLU A 431 -8.46 14.77 8.38
N ALA A 432 -9.54 14.88 9.19
CA ALA A 432 -10.42 13.78 9.49
C ALA A 432 -11.18 13.27 8.24
N GLU A 433 -11.64 14.17 7.37
CA GLU A 433 -12.27 13.82 6.09
C GLU A 433 -11.29 13.10 5.15
N ALA A 434 -10.06 13.60 5.02
CA ALA A 434 -9.01 12.96 4.23
C ALA A 434 -8.67 11.56 4.75
N ARG A 435 -8.55 11.40 6.07
CA ARG A 435 -8.34 10.11 6.73
C ARG A 435 -9.49 9.14 6.41
N ARG A 436 -10.74 9.60 6.54
CA ARG A 436 -11.92 8.79 6.21
C ARG A 436 -11.89 8.31 4.77
N GLN A 437 -11.54 9.20 3.83
CA GLN A 437 -11.44 8.85 2.42
C GLN A 437 -10.34 7.82 2.15
N ALA A 438 -9.18 7.97 2.78
CA ALA A 438 -8.08 7.01 2.68
C ALA A 438 -8.50 5.61 3.17
N ILE A 439 -9.18 5.54 4.31
CA ILE A 439 -9.70 4.29 4.88
C ILE A 439 -10.75 3.64 3.97
N ILE A 440 -11.69 4.42 3.41
CA ILE A 440 -12.70 3.90 2.47
C ILE A 440 -12.03 3.33 1.20
N ASN A 441 -11.02 4.03 0.66
CA ASN A 441 -10.27 3.56 -0.50
C ASN A 441 -9.53 2.25 -0.19
N GLU A 442 -8.95 2.14 0.99
CA GLU A 442 -8.27 0.92 1.45
C GLU A 442 -9.26 -0.25 1.62
N VAL A 443 -10.42 -0.01 2.24
CA VAL A 443 -11.51 -1.00 2.33
C VAL A 443 -11.91 -1.52 0.95
N ARG A 444 -12.12 -0.61 -0.01
CA ARG A 444 -12.46 -0.98 -1.39
C ARG A 444 -11.37 -1.86 -2.00
N ARG A 445 -10.10 -1.45 -1.84
CA ARG A 445 -8.94 -2.18 -2.37
C ARG A 445 -8.81 -3.57 -1.77
N LEU A 446 -9.03 -3.72 -0.46
CA LEU A 446 -9.01 -5.01 0.22
C LEU A 446 -10.14 -5.93 -0.26
N VAL A 447 -11.37 -5.42 -0.37
CA VAL A 447 -12.51 -6.21 -0.86
C VAL A 447 -12.30 -6.65 -2.31
N MET A 448 -11.87 -5.75 -3.19
CA MET A 448 -11.61 -6.10 -4.60
C MET A 448 -10.52 -7.17 -4.71
N ARG A 449 -9.44 -7.05 -3.93
CA ARG A 449 -8.42 -8.10 -3.85
C ARG A 449 -9.00 -9.45 -3.40
N GLN A 450 -9.91 -9.48 -2.43
CA GLN A 450 -10.54 -10.74 -1.99
C GLN A 450 -11.39 -11.36 -3.11
N VAL A 451 -12.16 -10.55 -3.82
CA VAL A 451 -12.95 -11.01 -4.97
C VAL A 451 -12.04 -11.54 -6.08
N GLU A 452 -10.99 -10.79 -6.44
CA GLU A 452 -9.99 -11.21 -7.43
C GLU A 452 -9.31 -12.53 -7.03
N MET A 453 -8.87 -12.66 -5.78
CA MET A 453 -8.24 -13.87 -5.26
C MET A 453 -9.20 -15.07 -5.28
N ALA A 454 -10.46 -14.88 -4.91
CA ALA A 454 -11.44 -15.95 -4.86
C ALA A 454 -11.88 -16.40 -6.26
N THR A 455 -11.84 -15.51 -7.25
CA THR A 455 -12.24 -15.80 -8.65
C THR A 455 -11.07 -16.24 -9.54
N PHE A 456 -9.83 -16.08 -9.08
CA PHE A 456 -8.64 -16.39 -9.87
C PHE A 456 -8.57 -17.87 -10.26
N GLY A 457 -8.50 -18.15 -11.57
CA GLY A 457 -8.38 -19.51 -12.10
C GLY A 457 -9.67 -20.32 -12.09
N ARG A 458 -10.82 -19.71 -11.75
CA ARG A 458 -12.15 -20.31 -11.72
C ARG A 458 -13.03 -19.80 -12.86
N ASN A 459 -13.96 -20.62 -13.34
CA ASN A 459 -14.91 -20.28 -14.40
C ASN A 459 -16.15 -19.59 -13.81
N VAL A 460 -16.03 -18.32 -13.46
CA VAL A 460 -17.15 -17.55 -12.89
C VAL A 460 -17.99 -16.91 -14.01
N PRO A 461 -19.29 -17.24 -14.14
CA PRO A 461 -20.16 -16.65 -15.16
C PRO A 461 -20.32 -15.13 -15.00
N GLU A 462 -20.57 -14.42 -16.11
CA GLU A 462 -20.74 -12.96 -16.11
C GLU A 462 -21.78 -12.45 -15.09
N PRO A 463 -22.96 -13.08 -14.92
CA PRO A 463 -23.92 -12.61 -13.93
C PRO A 463 -23.45 -12.80 -12.47
N ALA A 464 -22.70 -13.87 -12.19
CA ALA A 464 -22.08 -14.08 -10.88
C ALA A 464 -21.01 -13.03 -10.61
N MET A 465 -20.17 -12.72 -11.59
CA MET A 465 -19.18 -11.64 -11.47
C MET A 465 -19.84 -10.26 -11.28
N LYS A 466 -20.95 -9.99 -11.99
CA LYS A 466 -21.74 -8.77 -11.81
C LYS A 466 -22.35 -8.69 -10.41
N PHE A 467 -22.86 -9.79 -9.86
CA PHE A 467 -23.37 -9.83 -8.48
C PHE A 467 -22.25 -9.55 -7.46
N LEU A 468 -21.10 -10.22 -7.61
CA LEU A 468 -19.93 -10.04 -6.74
C LEU A 468 -19.44 -8.59 -6.72
N THR A 469 -19.42 -7.92 -7.88
CA THR A 469 -18.93 -6.52 -7.98
C THR A 469 -19.97 -5.47 -7.59
N SER A 470 -21.25 -5.67 -7.93
CA SER A 470 -22.28 -4.62 -7.82
C SER A 470 -23.21 -4.75 -6.60
N ALA A 471 -23.26 -5.92 -5.97
CA ALA A 471 -24.10 -6.18 -4.79
C ALA A 471 -23.29 -6.71 -3.61
N TRP A 472 -22.56 -7.81 -3.79
CA TRP A 472 -21.84 -8.47 -2.68
C TRP A 472 -20.61 -7.69 -2.21
N GLY A 473 -19.81 -7.15 -3.15
CA GLY A 473 -18.64 -6.31 -2.85
C GLY A 473 -18.99 -5.09 -1.99
N PRO A 474 -20.02 -4.28 -2.33
CA PRO A 474 -20.49 -3.20 -1.47
C PRO A 474 -20.93 -3.64 -0.06
N LEU A 475 -21.58 -4.81 0.07
CA LEU A 475 -21.92 -5.39 1.37
C LEU A 475 -20.66 -5.73 2.17
N LEU A 476 -19.69 -6.38 1.53
CA LEU A 476 -18.39 -6.70 2.12
C LEU A 476 -17.68 -5.42 2.59
N MET A 477 -17.61 -4.39 1.74
CA MET A 477 -17.04 -3.08 2.12
C MET A 477 -17.70 -2.50 3.36
N LYS A 478 -19.03 -2.52 3.44
CA LYS A 478 -19.75 -1.99 4.61
C LYS A 478 -19.48 -2.81 5.87
N ARG A 479 -19.46 -4.15 5.77
CA ARG A 479 -19.13 -5.01 6.92
C ARG A 479 -17.71 -4.79 7.42
N LEU A 480 -16.73 -4.70 6.51
CA LEU A 480 -15.33 -4.42 6.85
C LEU A 480 -15.17 -3.03 7.48
N ALA A 481 -15.81 -2.01 6.89
CA ALA A 481 -15.74 -0.64 7.36
C ALA A 481 -16.47 -0.41 8.69
N ASN A 482 -17.41 -1.26 9.08
CA ASN A 482 -18.15 -1.13 10.35
C ASN A 482 -17.54 -2.00 11.45
N HIS A 483 -17.16 -3.24 11.14
CA HIS A 483 -16.81 -4.24 12.15
C HIS A 483 -15.34 -4.69 12.10
N GLY A 484 -14.62 -4.42 11.01
CA GLY A 484 -13.25 -4.88 10.82
C GLY A 484 -13.15 -6.34 10.37
N ALA A 485 -11.91 -6.80 10.13
CA ALA A 485 -11.64 -8.11 9.53
C ALA A 485 -11.77 -9.29 10.51
N ASP A 486 -11.66 -9.05 11.82
CA ASP A 486 -11.76 -10.12 12.83
C ASP A 486 -13.21 -10.52 13.14
N HIS A 487 -14.18 -9.71 12.73
CA HIS A 487 -15.58 -9.87 13.09
C HIS A 487 -16.27 -10.99 12.28
N GLU A 488 -17.14 -11.75 12.96
CA GLU A 488 -17.82 -12.92 12.35
C GLU A 488 -18.65 -12.55 11.13
N GLN A 489 -19.31 -11.39 11.11
CA GLN A 489 -20.09 -10.95 9.94
C GLN A 489 -19.23 -10.75 8.67
N TRP A 490 -17.98 -10.32 8.82
CA TRP A 490 -17.05 -10.18 7.70
C TRP A 490 -16.59 -11.54 7.20
N LYS A 491 -16.16 -12.43 8.12
CA LYS A 491 -15.76 -13.81 7.79
C LYS A 491 -16.90 -14.58 7.12
N GLU A 492 -18.11 -14.45 7.63
CA GLU A 492 -19.30 -15.08 7.05
C GLU A 492 -19.59 -14.55 5.64
N GLY A 493 -19.39 -13.25 5.41
CA GLY A 493 -19.54 -12.67 4.08
C GLY A 493 -18.54 -13.23 3.07
N LEU A 494 -17.29 -13.47 3.50
CA LEU A 494 -16.26 -14.12 2.68
C LEU A 494 -16.58 -15.60 2.44
N ARG A 495 -17.04 -16.34 3.46
CA ARG A 495 -17.43 -17.74 3.32
C ARG A 495 -18.56 -17.92 2.30
N LEU A 496 -19.61 -17.12 2.39
CA LEU A 496 -20.74 -17.17 1.43
C LEU A 496 -20.31 -16.76 0.01
N MET A 497 -19.30 -15.90 -0.12
CA MET A 497 -18.71 -15.56 -1.41
C MET A 497 -17.97 -16.75 -2.01
N GLU A 498 -17.15 -17.43 -1.22
CA GLU A 498 -16.42 -18.64 -1.66
C GLU A 498 -17.40 -19.76 -2.02
N GLU A 499 -18.43 -20.00 -1.19
CA GLU A 499 -19.49 -20.98 -1.46
C GLU A 499 -20.22 -20.69 -2.77
N LEU A 500 -20.57 -19.42 -3.03
CA LEU A 500 -21.14 -19.00 -4.31
C LEU A 500 -20.20 -19.29 -5.48
N ILE A 501 -18.92 -18.99 -5.33
CA ILE A 501 -17.95 -19.20 -6.42
C ILE A 501 -17.74 -20.70 -6.67
N ASP A 502 -17.68 -21.53 -5.62
CA ASP A 502 -17.55 -22.98 -5.74
C ASP A 502 -18.76 -23.59 -6.47
N GLU A 503 -19.98 -23.15 -6.16
CA GLU A 503 -21.22 -23.61 -6.80
C GLU A 503 -21.30 -23.23 -8.29
N VAL A 504 -20.79 -22.07 -8.70
CA VAL A 504 -20.83 -21.64 -10.12
C VAL A 504 -19.64 -22.12 -10.95
N ASP A 505 -18.54 -22.54 -10.32
CA ASP A 505 -17.35 -23.06 -10.99
C ASP A 505 -17.50 -24.55 -11.39
N GLN A 506 -18.36 -25.29 -10.69
CA GLN A 506 -18.65 -26.70 -10.99
C GLN A 506 -19.85 -26.86 -11.94
N PRO A 507 -19.87 -27.91 -12.79
CA PRO A 507 -21.08 -28.30 -13.51
C PRO A 507 -22.18 -28.67 -12.51
N PHE A 508 -23.33 -28.01 -12.59
CA PHE A 508 -24.45 -28.26 -11.68
C PHE A 508 -24.90 -29.74 -11.77
N PRO A 509 -25.00 -30.46 -10.64
CA PRO A 509 -25.58 -31.81 -10.65
C PRO A 509 -27.09 -31.72 -10.97
N ASP A 510 -27.56 -32.62 -11.86
CA ASP A 510 -28.93 -32.62 -12.40
C ASP A 510 -30.06 -32.82 -11.37
N GLN A 511 -29.76 -33.11 -10.09
CA GLN A 511 -30.76 -33.69 -9.17
C GLN A 511 -30.92 -33.04 -7.79
N ASP A 512 -30.07 -32.09 -7.39
CA ASP A 512 -30.25 -31.41 -6.09
C ASP A 512 -30.12 -29.89 -6.21
N THR A 513 -31.23 -29.16 -5.97
CA THR A 513 -31.29 -27.69 -5.99
C THR A 513 -31.36 -27.08 -4.60
N GLU A 514 -31.53 -27.89 -3.56
CA GLU A 514 -31.74 -27.44 -2.18
C GLU A 514 -30.55 -26.62 -1.65
N PRO A 515 -29.27 -26.99 -1.90
CA PRO A 515 -28.12 -26.18 -1.48
C PRO A 515 -28.09 -24.79 -2.13
N TRP A 516 -28.39 -24.72 -3.43
CA TRP A 516 -28.40 -23.47 -4.19
C TRP A 516 -29.51 -22.52 -3.72
N ASP A 517 -30.73 -23.03 -3.55
CA ASP A 517 -31.87 -22.22 -3.11
C ASP A 517 -31.66 -21.68 -1.68
N ARG A 518 -31.05 -22.50 -0.82
CA ARG A 518 -30.63 -22.07 0.52
C ARG A 518 -29.58 -20.95 0.45
N LEU A 519 -28.54 -21.11 -0.37
CA LEU A 519 -27.51 -20.09 -0.56
C LEU A 519 -28.12 -18.77 -1.06
N MET A 520 -29.00 -18.82 -2.07
CA MET A 520 -29.68 -17.62 -2.59
C MET A 520 -30.47 -16.88 -1.51
N LYS A 521 -31.19 -17.63 -0.67
CA LYS A 521 -31.93 -17.06 0.46
C LYS A 521 -30.98 -16.39 1.46
N THR A 522 -29.88 -17.05 1.83
CA THR A 522 -28.90 -16.49 2.76
C THR A 522 -28.18 -15.26 2.20
N LEU A 523 -27.86 -15.24 0.90
CA LEU A 523 -27.32 -14.05 0.22
C LEU A 523 -28.34 -12.90 0.21
N ALA A 524 -29.63 -13.18 -0.04
CA ALA A 524 -30.69 -12.18 -0.04
C ALA A 524 -30.89 -11.55 1.36
N GLU A 525 -30.94 -12.38 2.41
CA GLU A 525 -30.98 -11.95 3.81
C GLU A 525 -29.75 -11.11 4.17
N GLY A 526 -28.58 -11.50 3.69
CA GLY A 526 -27.34 -10.75 3.81
C GLY A 526 -27.46 -9.34 3.24
N LEU A 527 -27.92 -9.19 1.99
CA LEU A 527 -28.10 -7.88 1.35
C LEU A 527 -29.15 -7.01 2.06
N ALA A 528 -30.26 -7.63 2.50
CA ALA A 528 -31.31 -6.94 3.25
C ALA A 528 -30.82 -6.43 4.61
N SER A 529 -30.00 -7.20 5.32
CA SER A 529 -29.44 -6.81 6.63
C SER A 529 -28.61 -5.52 6.59
N VAL A 530 -28.06 -5.19 5.41
CA VAL A 530 -27.24 -4.01 5.18
C VAL A 530 -28.07 -2.82 4.66
N GLY A 531 -29.39 -2.97 4.56
CA GLY A 531 -30.34 -1.92 4.17
C GLY A 531 -30.47 -1.72 2.66
N MET A 532 -30.11 -2.73 1.85
CA MET A 532 -30.37 -2.68 0.41
C MET A 532 -31.88 -2.75 0.15
N ALA A 533 -32.39 -1.91 -0.75
CA ALA A 533 -33.82 -1.87 -1.10
C ALA A 533 -34.29 -3.24 -1.62
N ALA A 534 -35.48 -3.68 -1.18
CA ALA A 534 -36.02 -5.01 -1.48
C ALA A 534 -36.07 -5.32 -2.99
N GLU A 535 -36.44 -4.34 -3.81
CA GLU A 535 -36.45 -4.46 -5.28
C GLU A 535 -35.06 -4.75 -5.86
N ARG A 536 -34.03 -4.09 -5.32
CA ARG A 536 -32.64 -4.27 -5.75
C ARG A 536 -32.07 -5.61 -5.28
N VAL A 537 -32.46 -6.06 -4.09
CA VAL A 537 -32.12 -7.41 -3.62
C VAL A 537 -32.73 -8.45 -4.55
N ALA A 538 -34.04 -8.36 -4.82
CA ALA A 538 -34.75 -9.28 -5.71
C ALA A 538 -34.13 -9.32 -7.11
N ALA A 539 -33.81 -8.15 -7.70
CA ALA A 539 -33.18 -8.07 -9.02
C ALA A 539 -31.77 -8.70 -9.04
N SER A 540 -30.98 -8.51 -7.98
CA SER A 540 -29.62 -9.06 -7.89
C SER A 540 -29.64 -10.59 -7.79
N ILE A 541 -30.56 -11.14 -7.00
CA ILE A 541 -30.74 -12.59 -6.83
C ILE A 541 -31.31 -13.23 -8.10
N ALA A 542 -32.35 -12.61 -8.71
CA ALA A 542 -32.94 -13.13 -9.95
C ALA A 542 -31.93 -13.17 -11.11
N GLY A 543 -31.06 -12.16 -11.23
CA GLY A 543 -29.99 -12.16 -12.23
C GLY A 543 -28.96 -13.27 -12.03
N LEU A 544 -28.71 -13.66 -10.78
CA LEU A 544 -27.79 -14.75 -10.45
C LEU A 544 -28.44 -16.13 -10.65
N GLN A 545 -29.73 -16.27 -10.34
CA GLN A 545 -30.50 -17.49 -10.62
C GLN A 545 -30.67 -17.75 -12.12
N ALA A 546 -30.88 -16.70 -12.93
CA ALA A 546 -30.96 -16.81 -14.39
C ALA A 546 -29.62 -17.20 -15.06
N ALA A 547 -28.52 -17.06 -14.33
CA ALA A 547 -27.18 -17.44 -14.78
C ALA A 547 -26.90 -18.94 -14.64
N ARG A 548 -27.78 -19.67 -13.94
CA ARG A 548 -27.72 -21.12 -13.86
C ARG A 548 -27.94 -21.66 -15.27
N PRO A 549 -26.95 -22.34 -15.87
CA PRO A 549 -27.17 -23.00 -17.15
C PRO A 549 -28.31 -24.01 -16.96
N ALA A 550 -29.43 -23.79 -17.65
CA ALA A 550 -30.43 -24.82 -17.85
C ALA A 550 -29.82 -25.83 -18.85
N HIS A 551 -29.57 -27.05 -18.39
CA HIS A 551 -29.44 -28.18 -19.29
C HIS A 551 -30.73 -29.00 -19.26
#